data_AF-A0A937CFP5-F1
#
_entry.id   AF-A0A937CFP5-F1
#
_cell.length_a   1.000
_cell.length_b   1.000
_cell.length_c   1.000
_cell.angle_alpha   90.00
_cell.angle_beta   90.00
_cell.angle_gamma   90.00
#
_symmetry.space_group_name_H-M   'P 1'
#
loop_
_entity.id
_entity.type
_entity.pdbx_description
1 polymer ?
#
loop_
_entity_poly.entity_id
_entity_poly.type
_entity_poly.pdbx_seq_one_letter_code
_entity_poly.pdbx_strand_id
1 'polypeptide(L)'
;MVVCNRHTIRIHTQFTGHPSVVHTITLDELAQPEKRALLKRVWENPEWFRPKQTTRDITEAAAKSFALLAEQLRNRGKTKNAEGQVTGGADPEVVAHFLTQCLFCFFAEDVELLPRRMFEGLVNNRKLTADQLSVGLRNLFTTMRDGGLYGNDDIPWFNGGLFKKIAVPALTIMDVTELRNAASLNWTAIDVSIFGTLFERGLDPKKRSQLGAHYTDTATIARIIDPVVRRPLLQKWEQTRQEIRRLMSLSKAKNDKHHKLAKAAFESG
;
A
#
# COMPACT_ATOMS: atom_id res chain seq x y z
N MET A 1 0.65 12.57 17.56
CA MET A 1 -0.48 13.53 17.59
C MET A 1 -1.59 12.94 18.43
N VAL A 2 -2.14 13.66 19.40
CA VAL A 2 -3.30 13.19 20.18
C VAL A 2 -4.50 14.05 19.83
N VAL A 3 -5.61 13.41 19.47
CA VAL A 3 -6.88 14.07 19.20
C VAL A 3 -7.95 13.50 20.12
N CYS A 4 -8.88 14.35 20.55
CA CYS A 4 -9.93 13.97 21.49
C CYS A 4 -11.26 14.57 21.04
N ASN A 5 -12.33 13.78 21.14
CA ASN A 5 -13.71 14.27 21.10
C ASN A 5 -14.42 13.89 22.42
N ARG A 6 -15.69 14.26 22.59
CA ARG A 6 -16.45 14.01 23.83
C ARG A 6 -16.60 12.53 24.23
N HIS A 7 -16.25 11.58 23.36
CA HIS A 7 -16.42 10.15 23.60
C HIS A 7 -15.12 9.35 23.51
N THR A 8 -14.11 9.85 22.79
CA THR A 8 -12.91 9.10 22.43
C THR A 8 -11.67 9.98 22.39
N ILE A 9 -10.56 9.43 22.88
CA ILE A 9 -9.21 9.95 22.75
C ILE A 9 -8.46 9.02 21.80
N ARG A 10 -7.83 9.57 20.75
CA ARG A 10 -7.03 8.84 19.77
C ARG A 10 -5.60 9.34 19.80
N ILE A 11 -4.66 8.43 20.06
CA ILE A 11 -3.22 8.67 20.04
C ILE A 11 -2.69 8.14 18.71
N HIS A 12 -2.27 9.04 17.84
CA HIS A 12 -1.64 8.72 16.56
C HIS A 12 -0.12 8.76 16.73
N THR A 13 0.53 7.62 16.53
CA THR A 13 1.99 7.50 16.55
C THR A 13 2.53 7.85 15.17
N GLN A 14 3.62 8.64 15.14
CA GLN A 14 4.30 8.99 13.89
C GLN A 14 5.81 8.95 14.16
N PHE A 15 6.38 7.77 13.97
CA PHE A 15 7.82 7.54 14.06
C PHE A 15 8.38 7.35 12.65
N THR A 16 9.40 8.13 12.29
CA THR A 16 10.02 8.04 10.96
C THR A 16 10.51 6.62 10.70
N GLY A 17 10.09 6.02 9.59
CA GLY A 17 10.45 4.65 9.20
C GLY A 17 9.66 3.54 9.90
N HIS A 18 8.61 3.86 10.65
CA HIS A 18 7.73 2.90 11.30
C HIS A 18 6.27 3.08 10.88
N PRO A 19 5.45 2.02 10.91
CA PRO A 19 4.01 2.11 10.67
C PRO A 19 3.34 3.06 11.69
N SER A 20 2.42 3.89 11.22
CA SER A 20 1.57 4.67 12.12
C SER A 20 0.57 3.75 12.81
N VAL A 21 0.48 3.84 14.14
CA VAL A 21 -0.49 3.09 14.94
C VAL A 21 -1.42 4.07 15.64
N VAL A 22 -2.71 3.74 15.66
CA VAL A 22 -3.72 4.54 16.35
C VAL A 22 -4.20 3.79 17.58
N HIS A 23 -3.92 4.33 18.77
CA HIS A 23 -4.48 3.82 20.02
C HIS A 23 -5.74 4.61 20.34
N THR A 24 -6.89 3.94 20.39
CA THR A 24 -8.17 4.55 20.74
C THR A 24 -8.53 4.19 22.17
N ILE A 25 -8.90 5.20 22.95
CA ILE A 25 -9.35 5.08 24.34
C ILE A 25 -10.71 5.77 24.43
N THR A 26 -11.74 5.04 24.80
CA THR A 26 -13.07 5.62 25.07
C THR A 26 -13.08 6.29 26.45
N LEU A 27 -14.03 7.20 26.67
CA LEU A 27 -14.13 7.89 27.96
C LEU A 27 -14.44 6.91 29.11
N ASP A 28 -15.29 5.91 28.86
CA ASP A 28 -15.66 4.88 29.85
C ASP A 28 -14.46 4.01 30.24
N GLU A 29 -13.53 3.80 29.30
CA GLU A 29 -12.28 3.06 29.54
C GLU A 29 -11.30 3.84 30.44
N LEU A 30 -11.50 5.13 30.72
CA LEU A 30 -10.62 5.89 31.62
C LEU A 30 -10.69 5.43 33.08
N ALA A 31 -11.75 4.72 33.47
CA ALA A 31 -11.78 4.08 34.78
C ALA A 31 -10.68 3.00 34.93
N GLN A 32 -10.22 2.43 33.81
CA GLN A 32 -9.23 1.36 33.79
C GLN A 32 -7.81 1.91 34.01
N PRO A 33 -7.05 1.40 35.00
CA PRO A 33 -5.68 1.84 35.26
C PRO A 33 -4.74 1.73 34.05
N GLU A 34 -4.90 0.68 33.24
CA GLU A 34 -4.06 0.44 32.07
C GLU A 34 -4.22 1.53 31.00
N LYS A 35 -5.46 1.98 30.76
CA LYS A 35 -5.77 3.02 29.77
C LYS A 35 -5.30 4.40 30.23
N ARG A 36 -5.39 4.69 31.53
CA ARG A 36 -4.78 5.88 32.14
C ARG A 36 -3.25 5.85 32.05
N ALA A 37 -2.64 4.67 32.24
CA ALA A 37 -1.20 4.50 32.09
C ALA A 37 -0.74 4.77 30.65
N LEU A 38 -1.53 4.37 29.63
CA LEU A 38 -1.25 4.74 28.24
C LEU A 38 -1.25 6.25 28.04
N LEU A 39 -2.26 6.97 28.55
CA LEU A 39 -2.30 8.44 28.47
C LEU A 39 -1.10 9.09 29.18
N LYS A 40 -0.73 8.57 30.35
CA LYS A 40 0.45 9.04 31.10
C LYS A 40 1.74 8.83 30.29
N ARG A 41 1.90 7.68 29.62
CA ARG A 41 3.06 7.39 28.76
C ARG A 41 3.19 8.36 27.60
N VAL A 42 2.11 8.93 27.07
CA VAL A 42 2.21 9.94 26.00
C VAL A 42 3.10 11.11 26.43
N TRP A 43 3.04 11.50 27.71
CA TRP A 43 3.82 12.61 28.26
C TRP A 43 5.15 12.21 28.86
N GLU A 44 5.22 11.07 29.53
CA GLU A 44 6.44 10.67 30.25
C GLU A 44 7.40 9.80 29.43
N ASN A 45 6.87 8.99 28.51
CA ASN A 45 7.67 8.06 27.71
C ASN A 45 7.00 7.77 26.36
N PRO A 46 6.97 8.76 25.44
CA PRO A 46 6.33 8.60 24.14
C PRO A 46 6.99 7.50 23.30
N GLU A 47 8.27 7.20 23.52
CA GLU A 47 9.02 6.14 22.84
C GLU A 47 8.46 4.74 23.09
N TRP A 48 7.72 4.53 24.18
CA TRP A 48 7.01 3.27 24.43
C TRP A 48 6.04 2.89 23.30
N PHE A 49 5.51 3.90 22.59
CA PHE A 49 4.60 3.70 21.47
C PHE A 49 5.31 3.40 20.14
N ARG A 50 6.64 3.34 20.11
CA ARG A 50 7.40 3.04 18.89
C ARG A 50 7.13 1.58 18.47
N PRO A 51 6.61 1.33 17.25
CA PRO A 51 6.42 -0.02 16.76
C PRO A 51 7.75 -0.78 16.68
N LYS A 52 7.74 -2.07 17.00
CA LYS A 52 8.95 -2.91 16.94
C LYS A 52 9.43 -3.15 15.50
N GLN A 53 8.48 -3.32 14.57
CA GLN A 53 8.78 -3.49 13.15
C GLN A 53 8.89 -2.14 12.47
N THR A 54 9.85 -2.01 11.58
CA THR A 54 9.99 -0.86 10.69
C THR A 54 9.21 -1.09 9.40
N THR A 55 8.88 -0.01 8.67
CA THR A 55 8.35 -0.06 7.31
C THR A 55 9.25 -0.90 6.39
N ARG A 56 10.58 -0.78 6.57
CA ARG A 56 11.56 -1.57 5.81
C ARG A 56 11.40 -3.08 6.10
N ASP A 57 11.28 -3.46 7.36
CA ASP A 57 11.12 -4.89 7.74
C ASP A 57 9.84 -5.48 7.14
N ILE A 58 8.73 -4.72 7.17
CA ILE A 58 7.45 -5.14 6.60
C ILE A 58 7.57 -5.30 5.08
N THR A 59 8.21 -4.32 4.41
CA THR A 59 8.44 -4.34 2.96
C THR A 59 9.32 -5.53 2.56
N GLU A 60 10.39 -5.80 3.31
CA GLU A 60 11.30 -6.93 3.05
C GLU A 60 10.62 -8.29 3.26
N ALA A 61 9.80 -8.41 4.32
CA ALA A 61 9.00 -9.60 4.55
C ALA A 61 8.01 -9.87 3.40
N ALA A 62 7.29 -8.84 2.94
CA ALA A 62 6.38 -8.93 1.81
C ALA A 62 7.12 -9.35 0.53
N ALA A 63 8.24 -8.68 0.21
CA ALA A 63 9.05 -8.99 -0.95
C ALA A 63 9.59 -10.43 -0.93
N LYS A 64 9.94 -10.95 0.25
CA LYS A 64 10.41 -12.34 0.41
C LYS A 64 9.30 -13.35 0.12
N SER A 65 8.11 -13.19 0.70
CA SER A 65 6.97 -14.09 0.45
C SER A 65 6.58 -14.10 -1.03
N PHE A 66 6.54 -12.94 -1.67
CA PHE A 66 6.26 -12.86 -3.11
C PHE A 66 7.37 -13.44 -3.99
N ALA A 67 8.65 -13.28 -3.62
CA ALA A 67 9.75 -13.90 -4.37
C ALA A 67 9.68 -15.43 -4.33
N LEU A 68 9.39 -16.00 -3.14
CA LEU A 68 9.18 -17.44 -2.98
C LEU A 68 7.98 -17.92 -3.80
N LEU A 69 6.86 -17.21 -3.73
CA LEU A 69 5.67 -17.52 -4.52
C LEU A 69 5.94 -17.45 -6.03
N ALA A 70 6.66 -16.41 -6.50
CA ALA A 70 7.04 -16.27 -7.90
C ALA A 70 7.94 -17.40 -8.39
N GLU A 71 8.90 -17.82 -7.57
CA GLU A 71 9.79 -18.94 -7.89
C GLU A 71 9.02 -20.27 -7.95
N GLN A 72 8.16 -20.53 -6.97
CA GLN A 72 7.33 -21.74 -6.93
C GLN A 72 6.39 -21.85 -8.13
N LEU A 73 5.72 -20.76 -8.50
CA LEU A 73 4.83 -20.71 -9.66
C LEU A 73 5.60 -20.89 -10.97
N ARG A 74 6.76 -20.24 -11.13
CA ARG A 74 7.61 -20.39 -12.35
C ARG A 74 8.15 -21.81 -12.48
N ASN A 75 8.55 -22.43 -11.37
CA ASN A 75 9.11 -23.77 -11.39
C ASN A 75 8.07 -24.87 -11.60
N ARG A 76 6.78 -24.54 -11.52
CA ARG A 76 5.69 -25.47 -11.75
C ARG A 76 5.64 -25.94 -13.19
N GLY A 77 5.61 -27.26 -13.39
CA GLY A 77 5.55 -27.86 -14.74
C GLY A 77 6.87 -27.82 -15.49
N LYS A 78 7.99 -27.45 -14.83
CA LYS A 78 9.33 -27.63 -15.39
C LYS A 78 9.73 -29.09 -15.30
N THR A 79 9.95 -29.72 -16.44
CA THR A 79 10.54 -31.06 -16.56
C THR A 79 11.98 -30.93 -17.01
N LYS A 80 12.90 -31.60 -16.30
CA LYS A 80 14.27 -31.78 -16.77
C LYS A 80 14.30 -33.01 -17.67
N ASN A 81 14.74 -32.86 -18.91
CA ASN A 81 15.05 -34.02 -19.75
C ASN A 81 16.39 -34.64 -19.32
N ALA A 82 16.71 -35.82 -19.89
CA ALA A 82 17.92 -36.57 -19.56
C ALA A 82 19.21 -35.79 -19.86
N GLU A 83 19.17 -34.82 -20.78
CA GLU A 83 20.28 -33.92 -21.13
C GLU A 83 20.38 -32.67 -20.23
N GLY A 84 19.53 -32.57 -19.19
CA GLY A 84 19.55 -31.45 -18.23
C GLY A 84 18.92 -30.15 -18.73
N GLN A 85 18.31 -30.14 -19.92
CA GLN A 85 17.48 -29.02 -20.39
C GLN A 85 16.15 -29.00 -19.66
N VAL A 86 15.78 -27.80 -19.22
CA VAL A 86 14.52 -27.55 -18.53
C VAL A 86 13.48 -27.14 -19.57
N THR A 87 12.45 -27.97 -19.74
CA THR A 87 11.32 -27.73 -20.65
C THR A 87 10.04 -27.58 -19.84
N GLY A 88 9.09 -26.77 -20.32
CA GLY A 88 7.88 -26.42 -19.56
C GLY A 88 8.08 -25.32 -18.51
N GLY A 89 7.05 -25.01 -17.74
CA GLY A 89 7.01 -23.90 -16.79
C GLY A 89 5.85 -22.93 -17.02
N ALA A 90 5.36 -22.30 -15.96
CA ALA A 90 4.43 -21.17 -16.10
C ALA A 90 5.12 -19.96 -16.74
N ASP A 91 4.43 -19.25 -17.63
CA ASP A 91 4.96 -18.04 -18.27
C ASP A 91 5.31 -16.98 -17.19
N PRO A 92 6.57 -16.52 -17.13
CA PRO A 92 6.99 -15.49 -16.17
C PRO A 92 6.14 -14.22 -16.20
N GLU A 93 5.63 -13.84 -17.39
CA GLU A 93 4.78 -12.66 -17.52
C GLU A 93 3.41 -12.87 -16.86
N VAL A 94 2.82 -14.06 -17.02
CA VAL A 94 1.56 -14.44 -16.37
C VAL A 94 1.72 -14.48 -14.86
N VAL A 95 2.82 -15.05 -14.37
CA VAL A 95 3.13 -15.09 -12.93
C VAL A 95 3.29 -13.68 -12.37
N ALA A 96 4.11 -12.83 -13.01
CA ALA A 96 4.33 -11.45 -12.57
C ALA A 96 3.03 -10.63 -12.56
N HIS A 97 2.18 -10.82 -13.57
CA HIS A 97 0.89 -10.14 -13.66
C HIS A 97 -0.06 -10.57 -12.54
N PHE A 98 -0.19 -11.88 -12.29
CA PHE A 98 -0.97 -12.41 -11.17
C PHE A 98 -0.48 -11.88 -9.82
N LEU A 99 0.83 -11.84 -9.59
CA LEU A 99 1.39 -11.29 -8.36
C LEU A 99 1.10 -9.79 -8.21
N THR A 100 1.14 -9.03 -9.30
CA THR A 100 0.78 -7.61 -9.28
C THR A 100 -0.70 -7.41 -8.94
N GLN A 101 -1.60 -8.29 -9.43
CA GLN A 101 -3.02 -8.30 -9.05
C GLN A 101 -3.21 -8.59 -7.55
N CYS A 102 -2.52 -9.60 -7.01
CA CYS A 102 -2.57 -9.90 -5.56
C CYS A 102 -2.04 -8.74 -4.71
N LEU A 103 -0.91 -8.15 -5.10
CA LEU A 103 -0.35 -6.98 -4.40
C LEU A 103 -1.34 -5.81 -4.39
N PHE A 104 -1.98 -5.55 -5.54
CA PHE A 104 -2.99 -4.50 -5.62
C PHE A 104 -4.16 -4.76 -4.68
N CYS A 105 -4.66 -6.00 -4.59
CA CYS A 105 -5.75 -6.34 -3.68
C CYS A 105 -5.37 -6.13 -2.22
N PHE A 106 -4.16 -6.52 -1.80
CA PHE A 106 -3.69 -6.27 -0.45
C PHE A 106 -3.62 -4.79 -0.11
N PHE A 107 -3.09 -3.97 -1.03
CA PHE A 107 -3.07 -2.53 -0.84
C PHE A 107 -4.49 -1.94 -0.83
N ALA A 108 -5.35 -2.36 -1.76
CA ALA A 108 -6.69 -1.83 -1.93
C ALA A 108 -7.59 -2.06 -0.72
N GLU A 109 -7.51 -3.23 -0.06
CA GLU A 109 -8.32 -3.48 1.15
C GLU A 109 -7.83 -2.67 2.37
N ASP A 110 -6.53 -2.46 2.47
CA ASP A 110 -5.90 -1.72 3.58
C ASP A 110 -6.09 -0.20 3.47
N VAL A 111 -6.20 0.34 2.26
CA VAL A 111 -6.56 1.75 2.01
C VAL A 111 -8.05 1.97 1.77
N GLU A 112 -8.88 0.96 2.01
CA GLU A 112 -10.36 1.01 1.91
C GLU A 112 -10.90 1.31 0.50
N LEU A 113 -10.13 1.00 -0.55
CA LEU A 113 -10.63 0.96 -1.93
C LEU A 113 -11.43 -0.32 -2.22
N LEU A 114 -11.08 -1.41 -1.53
CA LEU A 114 -11.84 -2.65 -1.48
C LEU A 114 -12.39 -2.81 -0.06
N PRO A 115 -13.55 -3.47 0.14
CA PRO A 115 -14.05 -3.74 1.49
C PRO A 115 -12.99 -4.44 2.35
N ARG A 116 -12.84 -3.95 3.59
CA ARG A 116 -11.74 -4.37 4.47
C ARG A 116 -11.73 -5.89 4.68
N ARG A 117 -10.55 -6.49 4.59
CA ARG A 117 -10.29 -7.93 4.81
C ARG A 117 -11.02 -8.85 3.83
N MET A 118 -11.48 -8.35 2.69
CA MET A 118 -12.12 -9.18 1.67
C MET A 118 -11.13 -10.16 1.05
N PHE A 119 -9.97 -9.67 0.62
CA PHE A 119 -8.93 -10.50 0.00
C PHE A 119 -8.23 -11.34 1.07
N GLU A 120 -7.88 -10.72 2.20
CA GLU A 120 -7.36 -11.42 3.38
C GLU A 120 -8.29 -12.59 3.78
N GLY A 121 -9.60 -12.34 3.89
CA GLY A 121 -10.61 -13.32 4.30
C GLY A 121 -10.73 -14.49 3.32
N LEU A 122 -10.68 -14.21 2.02
CA LEU A 122 -10.67 -15.22 0.98
C LEU A 122 -9.43 -16.14 1.09
N VAL A 123 -8.24 -15.54 1.22
CA VAL A 123 -6.96 -16.27 1.30
C VAL A 123 -6.83 -17.03 2.62
N ASN A 124 -7.32 -16.48 3.73
CA ASN A 124 -7.29 -17.10 5.06
C ASN A 124 -8.37 -18.17 5.29
N ASN A 125 -9.30 -18.38 4.35
CA ASN A 125 -10.32 -19.40 4.48
C ASN A 125 -9.72 -20.81 4.37
N ARG A 126 -9.47 -21.43 5.53
CA ARG A 126 -8.88 -22.78 5.64
C ARG A 126 -9.79 -23.90 5.16
N LYS A 127 -11.08 -23.63 4.92
CA LYS A 127 -12.02 -24.63 4.37
C LYS A 127 -11.87 -24.78 2.85
N LEU A 128 -11.24 -23.82 2.18
CA LEU A 128 -11.03 -23.87 0.73
C LEU A 128 -9.80 -24.72 0.40
N THR A 129 -9.94 -25.60 -0.60
CA THR A 129 -8.80 -26.22 -1.27
C THR A 129 -8.04 -25.16 -2.10
N ALA A 130 -6.80 -25.46 -2.50
CA ALA A 130 -6.02 -24.54 -3.33
C ALA A 130 -6.69 -24.26 -4.69
N ASP A 131 -7.39 -25.25 -5.26
CA ASP A 131 -8.19 -25.08 -6.49
C ASP A 131 -9.40 -24.19 -6.25
N GLN A 132 -10.13 -24.40 -5.14
CA GLN A 132 -11.26 -23.55 -4.77
C GLN A 132 -10.84 -22.10 -4.52
N LEU A 133 -9.67 -21.89 -3.90
CA LEU A 133 -9.10 -20.56 -3.73
C LEU A 133 -8.76 -19.93 -5.10
N SER A 134 -8.18 -20.69 -6.02
CA SER A 134 -7.87 -20.22 -7.37
C SER A 134 -9.13 -19.75 -8.12
N VAL A 135 -10.24 -20.48 -7.95
CA VAL A 135 -11.56 -20.08 -8.47
C VAL A 135 -12.08 -18.82 -7.77
N GLY A 136 -11.99 -18.76 -6.44
CA GLY A 136 -12.40 -17.60 -5.66
C GLY A 136 -11.66 -16.32 -6.04
N LEU A 137 -10.34 -16.40 -6.26
CA LEU A 137 -9.49 -15.31 -6.73
C LEU A 137 -9.89 -14.87 -8.15
N ARG A 138 -10.17 -15.82 -9.05
CA ARG A 138 -10.64 -15.49 -10.40
C ARG A 138 -11.97 -14.74 -10.37
N ASN A 139 -12.90 -15.17 -9.51
CA ASN A 139 -14.19 -14.48 -9.34
C ASN A 139 -14.01 -13.08 -8.77
N LEU A 140 -13.16 -12.93 -7.75
CA LEU A 140 -12.86 -11.62 -7.18
C LEU A 140 -12.26 -10.67 -8.22
N PHE A 141 -11.23 -11.12 -8.95
CA PHE A 141 -10.60 -10.30 -10.00
C PHE A 141 -11.56 -9.94 -11.13
N THR A 142 -12.49 -10.84 -11.46
CA THR A 142 -13.53 -10.57 -12.48
C THR A 142 -14.50 -9.51 -11.97
N THR A 143 -14.91 -9.60 -10.71
CA THR A 143 -15.79 -8.59 -10.09
C THR A 143 -15.08 -7.24 -9.97
N MET A 144 -13.79 -7.22 -9.65
CA MET A 144 -13.01 -5.97 -9.67
C MET A 144 -12.88 -5.39 -11.09
N ARG A 145 -12.81 -6.23 -12.14
CA ARG A 145 -12.74 -5.78 -13.54
C ARG A 145 -14.04 -5.16 -14.02
N ASP A 146 -15.18 -5.69 -13.60
CA ASP A 146 -16.50 -5.30 -14.15
C ASP A 146 -17.29 -4.38 -13.20
N GLY A 147 -16.93 -4.39 -11.91
CA GLY A 147 -17.75 -3.84 -10.83
C GLY A 147 -18.95 -4.72 -10.48
N GLY A 148 -19.50 -4.54 -9.29
CA GLY A 148 -20.73 -5.17 -8.83
C GLY A 148 -20.58 -6.03 -7.59
N LEU A 149 -21.57 -6.89 -7.35
CA LEU A 149 -21.69 -7.65 -6.10
C LEU A 149 -20.73 -8.84 -6.05
N TYR A 150 -19.98 -8.91 -4.95
CA TYR A 150 -19.19 -10.08 -4.55
C TYR A 150 -19.65 -10.56 -3.18
N GLY A 151 -20.41 -11.66 -3.15
CA GLY A 151 -21.09 -12.08 -1.93
C GLY A 151 -22.12 -11.04 -1.49
N ASN A 152 -21.92 -10.45 -0.31
CA ASN A 152 -22.79 -9.40 0.22
C ASN A 152 -22.22 -7.99 0.04
N ASP A 153 -21.01 -7.87 -0.50
CA ASP A 153 -20.29 -6.61 -0.63
C ASP A 153 -20.35 -6.09 -2.06
N ASP A 154 -20.46 -4.77 -2.22
CA ASP A 154 -20.38 -4.10 -3.52
C ASP A 154 -18.93 -3.70 -3.82
N ILE A 155 -18.42 -4.15 -4.97
CA ILE A 155 -17.06 -3.87 -5.41
C ILE A 155 -17.10 -2.80 -6.51
N PRO A 156 -16.37 -1.68 -6.35
CA PRO A 156 -16.28 -0.67 -7.39
C PRO A 156 -15.55 -1.21 -8.61
N TRP A 157 -15.87 -0.66 -9.78
CA TRP A 157 -15.15 -0.97 -11.00
C TRP A 157 -13.71 -0.43 -10.96
N PHE A 158 -12.71 -1.30 -11.12
CA PHE A 158 -11.30 -0.94 -11.18
C PHE A 158 -10.83 -0.80 -12.63
N ASN A 159 -10.60 0.44 -13.06
CA ASN A 159 -10.00 0.76 -14.36
C ASN A 159 -8.45 0.64 -14.31
N GLY A 160 -7.78 0.74 -15.47
CA GLY A 160 -6.31 0.80 -15.53
C GLY A 160 -5.59 -0.42 -16.10
N GLY A 161 -6.31 -1.37 -16.71
CA GLY A 161 -5.69 -2.45 -17.48
C GLY A 161 -5.20 -3.65 -16.67
N LEU A 162 -4.97 -3.49 -15.36
CA LEU A 162 -4.45 -4.54 -14.49
C LEU A 162 -5.36 -5.77 -14.44
N PHE A 163 -6.69 -5.60 -14.42
CA PHE A 163 -7.65 -6.71 -14.39
C PHE A 163 -8.21 -7.08 -15.77
N LYS A 164 -7.68 -6.51 -16.87
CA LYS A 164 -8.15 -6.87 -18.24
C LYS A 164 -7.85 -8.33 -18.57
N LYS A 165 -6.70 -8.84 -18.13
CA LYS A 165 -6.28 -10.24 -18.30
C LYS A 165 -6.26 -10.92 -16.94
N ILE A 166 -7.15 -11.88 -16.74
CA ILE A 166 -7.22 -12.64 -15.48
C ILE A 166 -6.73 -14.04 -15.75
N ALA A 167 -5.49 -14.32 -15.34
CA ALA A 167 -4.82 -15.58 -15.53
C ALA A 167 -4.29 -16.10 -14.18
N VAL A 168 -5.22 -16.51 -13.32
CA VAL A 168 -4.89 -17.10 -12.01
C VAL A 168 -4.29 -18.49 -12.25
N PRO A 169 -3.01 -18.72 -11.87
CA PRO A 169 -2.39 -20.04 -11.98
C PRO A 169 -3.03 -21.01 -11.00
N ALA A 170 -3.00 -22.31 -11.30
CA ALA A 170 -3.41 -23.32 -10.33
C ALA A 170 -2.50 -23.20 -9.10
N LEU A 171 -3.06 -23.03 -7.91
CA LEU A 171 -2.32 -22.87 -6.67
C LEU A 171 -2.08 -24.22 -5.95
N THR A 172 -1.04 -24.28 -5.14
CA THR A 172 -0.73 -25.37 -4.21
C THR A 172 -0.87 -24.88 -2.77
N ILE A 173 -0.87 -25.80 -1.81
CA ILE A 173 -0.92 -25.47 -0.38
C ILE A 173 0.24 -24.55 0.03
N MET A 174 1.42 -24.72 -0.57
CA MET A 174 2.58 -23.86 -0.31
C MET A 174 2.34 -22.43 -0.80
N ASP A 175 1.81 -22.27 -2.02
CA ASP A 175 1.48 -20.94 -2.56
C ASP A 175 0.44 -20.23 -1.69
N VAL A 176 -0.58 -20.97 -1.25
CA VAL A 176 -1.62 -20.43 -0.35
C VAL A 176 -1.00 -19.98 0.97
N THR A 177 -0.01 -20.71 1.49
CA THR A 177 0.67 -20.34 2.72
C THR A 177 1.45 -19.04 2.56
N GLU A 178 2.16 -18.84 1.45
CA GLU A 178 2.86 -17.58 1.17
C GLU A 178 1.89 -16.42 0.95
N LEU A 179 0.76 -16.65 0.26
CA LEU A 179 -0.30 -15.65 0.14
C LEU A 179 -0.89 -15.25 1.50
N ARG A 180 -1.08 -16.21 2.42
CA ARG A 180 -1.55 -15.92 3.79
C ARG A 180 -0.54 -15.14 4.60
N ASN A 181 0.75 -15.50 4.50
CA ASN A 181 1.83 -14.76 5.15
C ASN A 181 1.85 -13.31 4.67
N ALA A 182 1.76 -13.10 3.35
CA ALA A 182 1.66 -11.78 2.76
C ALA A 182 0.39 -11.02 3.20
N ALA A 183 -0.76 -11.69 3.27
CA ALA A 183 -2.04 -11.11 3.71
C ALA A 183 -2.01 -10.61 5.16
N SER A 184 -1.16 -11.18 6.01
CA SER A 184 -1.04 -10.81 7.42
C SER A 184 -0.19 -9.55 7.67
N LEU A 185 0.47 -9.02 6.63
CA LEU A 185 1.30 -7.82 6.73
C LEU A 185 0.45 -6.55 6.67
N ASN A 186 0.96 -5.46 7.25
CA ASN A 186 0.31 -4.15 7.15
C ASN A 186 0.73 -3.45 5.85
N TRP A 187 -0.12 -3.48 4.84
CA TRP A 187 0.13 -2.94 3.51
C TRP A 187 0.04 -1.42 3.44
N THR A 188 -0.61 -0.77 4.42
CA THR A 188 -0.52 0.70 4.58
C THR A 188 0.90 1.18 4.90
N ALA A 189 1.75 0.29 5.41
CA ALA A 189 3.10 0.60 5.86
C ALA A 189 4.20 0.08 4.92
N ILE A 190 3.82 -0.44 3.74
CA ILE A 190 4.78 -0.93 2.75
C ILE A 190 5.29 0.22 1.88
N ASP A 191 6.60 0.24 1.64
CA ASP A 191 7.24 1.22 0.78
C ASP A 191 7.14 0.83 -0.70
N VAL A 192 7.08 1.83 -1.59
CA VAL A 192 6.97 1.65 -3.04
C VAL A 192 8.14 0.86 -3.63
N SER A 193 9.30 0.83 -2.97
CA SER A 193 10.45 -0.02 -3.33
C SER A 193 10.13 -1.51 -3.37
N ILE A 194 9.00 -1.96 -2.79
CA ILE A 194 8.50 -3.32 -2.98
C ILE A 194 8.35 -3.68 -4.45
N PHE A 195 7.89 -2.76 -5.31
CA PHE A 195 7.76 -3.02 -6.73
C PHE A 195 9.12 -3.29 -7.37
N GLY A 196 10.15 -2.53 -7.00
CA GLY A 196 11.50 -2.78 -7.49
C GLY A 196 12.00 -4.17 -7.14
N THR A 197 11.87 -4.57 -5.87
CA THR A 197 12.27 -5.92 -5.44
C THR A 197 11.41 -7.03 -6.06
N LEU A 198 10.12 -6.80 -6.28
CA LEU A 198 9.22 -7.73 -6.94
C LEU A 198 9.53 -7.88 -8.43
N PHE A 199 9.82 -6.80 -9.14
CA PHE A 199 10.22 -6.87 -10.54
C PHE A 199 11.61 -7.49 -10.67
N GLU A 200 12.56 -7.15 -9.79
CA GLU A 200 13.90 -7.71 -9.82
C GLU A 200 13.94 -9.20 -9.50
N ARG A 201 13.16 -9.67 -8.52
CA ARG A 201 13.17 -11.07 -8.04
C ARG A 201 12.07 -11.93 -8.69
N GLY A 202 10.96 -11.32 -9.08
CA GLY A 202 9.81 -11.97 -9.70
C GLY A 202 9.90 -12.13 -11.21
N LEU A 203 10.60 -11.23 -11.93
CA LEU A 203 10.87 -11.43 -13.37
C LEU A 203 12.02 -12.41 -13.59
N ASP A 204 12.03 -13.05 -14.77
CA ASP A 204 13.13 -13.89 -15.22
C ASP A 204 14.43 -13.05 -15.33
N PRO A 205 15.54 -13.45 -14.69
CA PRO A 205 16.84 -12.79 -14.83
C PRO A 205 17.26 -12.52 -16.28
N LYS A 206 16.85 -13.37 -17.23
CA LYS A 206 17.15 -13.21 -18.67
C LYS A 206 16.31 -12.12 -19.34
N LYS A 207 15.07 -11.88 -18.89
CA LYS A 207 14.21 -10.80 -19.40
C LYS A 207 14.49 -9.44 -18.74
N ARG A 208 15.29 -9.42 -17.65
CA ARG A 208 15.70 -8.20 -16.92
C ARG A 208 16.35 -7.14 -17.81
N SER A 209 17.30 -7.55 -18.66
CA SER A 209 18.04 -6.63 -19.54
C SER A 209 17.21 -6.15 -20.73
N GLN A 210 16.26 -6.95 -21.22
CA GLN A 210 15.45 -6.62 -22.39
C GLN A 210 14.31 -5.65 -22.09
N LEU A 211 13.80 -5.65 -20.85
CA LEU A 211 12.68 -4.79 -20.44
C LEU A 211 13.11 -3.41 -19.89
N GLY A 212 14.41 -3.15 -19.75
CA GLY A 212 14.89 -1.91 -19.13
C GLY A 212 14.39 -1.71 -17.69
N ALA A 213 13.96 -2.78 -17.03
CA ALA A 213 13.28 -2.78 -15.73
C ALA A 213 14.24 -2.59 -14.56
N HIS A 214 15.11 -1.59 -14.64
CA HIS A 214 15.83 -1.10 -13.47
C HIS A 214 14.90 -0.18 -12.71
N TYR A 215 14.46 -0.64 -11.54
CA TYR A 215 13.75 0.24 -10.61
C TYR A 215 14.66 1.41 -10.28
N THR A 216 14.19 2.62 -10.55
CA THR A 216 14.90 3.84 -10.19
C THR A 216 14.58 4.13 -8.74
N ASP A 217 15.60 4.16 -7.89
CA ASP A 217 15.42 4.40 -6.46
C ASP A 217 14.86 5.81 -6.20
N THR A 218 14.23 5.99 -5.04
CA THR A 218 13.57 7.23 -4.65
C THR A 218 14.54 8.41 -4.56
N ALA A 219 15.81 8.19 -4.22
CA ALA A 219 16.81 9.25 -4.18
C ALA A 219 17.17 9.72 -5.59
N THR A 220 17.29 8.79 -6.56
CA THR A 220 17.49 9.14 -7.97
C THR A 220 16.29 9.86 -8.56
N ILE A 221 15.06 9.42 -8.25
CA ILE A 221 13.83 10.16 -8.62
C ILE A 221 13.86 11.58 -8.02
N ALA A 222 14.20 11.71 -6.74
CA ALA A 222 14.27 13.00 -6.05
C ALA A 222 15.31 13.95 -6.67
N ARG A 223 16.43 13.44 -7.20
CA ARG A 223 17.44 14.27 -7.89
C ARG A 223 16.90 14.99 -9.12
N ILE A 224 15.84 14.48 -9.74
CA ILE A 224 15.17 15.10 -10.89
C ILE A 224 13.96 15.92 -10.42
N ILE A 225 13.08 15.31 -9.62
CA ILE A 225 11.83 15.94 -9.18
C ILE A 225 12.10 17.17 -8.31
N ASP A 226 13.13 17.15 -7.45
CA ASP A 226 13.42 18.25 -6.54
C ASP A 226 13.78 19.55 -7.30
N PRO A 227 14.78 19.58 -8.20
CA PRO A 227 15.10 20.80 -8.95
C PRO A 227 14.08 21.18 -10.03
N VAL A 228 13.42 20.21 -10.68
CA VAL A 228 12.57 20.49 -11.86
C VAL A 228 11.14 20.83 -11.46
N VAL A 229 10.61 20.20 -10.41
CA VAL A 229 9.20 20.32 -10.02
C VAL A 229 9.06 20.98 -8.67
N ARG A 230 9.72 20.43 -7.64
CA ARG A 230 9.47 20.87 -6.26
C ARG A 230 9.99 22.28 -5.99
N ARG A 231 11.26 22.57 -6.29
CA ARG A 231 11.86 23.89 -6.01
C ARG A 231 11.15 25.03 -6.75
N PRO A 232 10.85 24.95 -8.06
CA PRO A 232 10.15 26.03 -8.76
C PRO A 232 8.75 26.28 -8.20
N LEU A 233 7.97 25.22 -7.93
CA LEU A 233 6.63 25.35 -7.36
C LEU A 233 6.66 25.92 -5.93
N LEU A 234 7.60 25.49 -5.09
CA LEU A 234 7.76 26.03 -3.74
C LEU A 234 8.20 27.50 -3.75
N GLN A 235 9.06 27.90 -4.69
CA GLN A 235 9.44 29.30 -4.84
C GLN A 235 8.25 30.18 -5.27
N LYS A 236 7.48 29.72 -6.27
CA LYS A 236 6.25 30.42 -6.69
C LYS A 236 5.26 30.52 -5.54
N TRP A 237 5.06 29.42 -4.80
CA TRP A 237 4.19 29.40 -3.62
C TRP A 237 4.67 30.36 -2.55
N GLU A 238 5.97 30.43 -2.27
CA GLU A 238 6.50 31.32 -1.24
C GLU A 238 6.24 32.80 -1.58
N GLN A 239 6.40 33.19 -2.85
CA GLN A 239 6.07 34.53 -3.33
C GLN A 239 4.58 34.84 -3.16
N THR A 240 3.71 33.93 -3.64
CA THR A 240 2.25 34.07 -3.49
C THR A 240 1.84 34.14 -2.02
N ARG A 241 2.44 33.31 -1.15
CA ARG A 241 2.18 33.27 0.29
C ARG A 241 2.57 34.59 0.97
N GLN A 242 3.68 35.21 0.58
CA GLN A 242 4.09 36.51 1.12
C GLN A 242 3.12 37.62 0.71
N GLU A 243 2.67 37.63 -0.54
CA GLU A 243 1.67 38.61 -1.00
C GLU A 243 0.32 38.41 -0.29
N ILE A 244 -0.13 37.17 -0.13
CA ILE A 244 -1.35 36.85 0.64
C ILE A 244 -1.21 37.33 2.08
N ARG A 245 -0.08 37.08 2.75
CA ARG A 245 0.16 37.55 4.13
C ARG A 245 0.09 39.07 4.24
N ARG A 246 0.69 39.79 3.28
CA ARG A 246 0.68 41.26 3.22
C ARG A 246 -0.74 41.79 3.01
N LEU A 247 -1.52 41.19 2.11
CA LEU A 247 -2.91 41.59 1.87
C LEU A 247 -3.80 41.28 3.08
N MET A 248 -3.58 40.14 3.74
CA MET A 248 -4.30 39.77 4.96
C MET A 248 -3.99 40.68 6.15
N SER A 249 -2.77 41.23 6.28
CA SER A 249 -2.46 42.19 7.35
C SER A 249 -3.09 43.56 7.14
N LEU A 250 -3.37 43.93 5.89
CA LEU A 250 -4.07 45.17 5.52
C LEU A 250 -5.60 45.03 5.59
N SER A 251 -6.11 43.79 5.66
CA SER A 251 -7.53 43.51 5.78
C SER A 251 -8.02 43.76 7.20
N LYS A 252 -9.12 44.50 7.34
CA LYS A 252 -9.78 44.80 8.63
C LYS A 252 -11.06 44.00 8.83
N ALA A 253 -11.64 43.46 7.75
CA ALA A 253 -12.86 42.66 7.80
C ALA A 253 -12.92 41.61 6.68
N LYS A 254 -13.63 40.52 6.93
CA LYS A 254 -13.92 39.48 5.92
C LYS A 254 -14.67 40.13 4.74
N ASN A 255 -14.28 39.81 3.50
CA ASN A 255 -14.77 40.40 2.24
C ASN A 255 -14.41 41.87 1.94
N ASP A 256 -13.49 42.48 2.67
CA ASP A 256 -12.94 43.77 2.24
C ASP A 256 -12.08 43.65 0.97
N LYS A 257 -11.64 44.79 0.42
CA LYS A 257 -10.83 44.85 -0.81
C LYS A 257 -9.56 43.99 -0.71
N HIS A 258 -8.85 44.06 0.41
CA HIS A 258 -7.59 43.34 0.58
C HIS A 258 -7.82 41.84 0.79
N HIS A 259 -8.89 41.46 1.48
CA HIS A 259 -9.34 40.08 1.60
C HIS A 259 -9.68 39.44 0.24
N LYS A 260 -10.41 40.17 -0.61
CA LYS A 260 -10.75 39.70 -1.98
C LYS A 260 -9.52 39.54 -2.86
N LEU A 261 -8.55 40.46 -2.76
CA LEU A 261 -7.29 40.37 -3.49
C LEU A 261 -6.42 39.19 -2.99
N ALA A 262 -6.38 38.96 -1.68
CA ALA A 262 -5.67 37.81 -1.11
C ALA A 262 -6.27 36.48 -1.59
N LYS A 263 -7.62 36.41 -1.65
CA LYS A 263 -8.33 35.25 -2.18
C LYS A 263 -8.04 35.01 -3.67
N ALA A 264 -8.08 36.07 -4.48
CA ALA A 264 -7.74 35.98 -5.90
C ALA A 264 -6.29 35.51 -6.13
N ALA A 265 -5.34 36.02 -5.35
CA ALA A 265 -3.94 35.59 -5.42
C ALA A 265 -3.77 34.10 -5.09
N PHE A 266 -4.54 33.57 -4.12
CA PHE A 266 -4.57 32.14 -3.81
C PHE A 266 -5.16 31.28 -4.92
N GLU A 267 -6.22 31.74 -5.59
CA GLU A 267 -6.90 31.00 -6.67
C GLU A 267 -6.10 31.00 -7.99
N SER A 268 -5.26 32.02 -8.21
CA SER A 268 -4.44 32.17 -9.44
C SER A 268 -3.02 31.57 -9.36
N GLY A 269 -2.56 31.20 -8.15
CA GLY A 269 -1.19 30.77 -7.86
C GLY A 269 -0.98 29.29 -8.07
#